data_AF-A0A8C0UJK5-F1
#
_entry.id   AF-A0A8C0UJK5-F1
#
_cell.length_a   1.000
_cell.length_b   1.000
_cell.length_c   1.000
_cell.angle_alpha   90.00
_cell.angle_beta   90.00
_cell.angle_gamma   90.00
#
_symmetry.space_group_name_H-M   'P 1'
#
loop_
_entity.id
_entity.type
_entity.pdbx_description
1 polymer ?
#
loop_
_entity_poly.entity_id
_entity_poly.type
_entity_poly.pdbx_seq_one_letter_code
_entity_poly.pdbx_strand_id
1 'polypeptide(L)'
;MPSVFITIFLVCLFLCFYRNKKLHRCSQCKVAKYCGRSCQKEAWMDHKQECRCLKSIEPNFPPDSVRLAGRIVFKLLRQSVCPSERLYSFYDLQSNTEQLSEEMKDGLRHLAQTLQLYLKTEIQDESQLPPAIDFFQIFTKVFGISSVLPQQP
;
A
#
# COMPACT_ATOMS: atom_id res chain seq x y z
N MET A 1 -19.45 -14.46 -9.98
CA MET A 1 -17.98 -14.42 -10.01
C MET A 1 -17.42 -14.37 -8.58
N PRO A 2 -17.29 -15.49 -7.84
CA PRO A 2 -16.71 -15.53 -6.49
C PRO A 2 -15.21 -15.89 -6.47
N SER A 3 -14.58 -16.12 -7.62
CA SER A 3 -13.27 -16.77 -7.74
C SER A 3 -12.06 -15.86 -7.52
N VAL A 4 -12.20 -14.53 -7.59
CA VAL A 4 -11.07 -13.59 -7.45
C VAL A 4 -10.80 -13.20 -5.99
N PHE A 5 -11.82 -13.18 -5.14
CA PHE A 5 -11.67 -12.89 -3.70
C PHE A 5 -10.97 -14.02 -2.93
N ILE A 6 -11.06 -15.27 -3.40
CA ILE A 6 -10.47 -16.44 -2.72
C ILE A 6 -8.94 -16.51 -2.93
N THR A 7 -8.41 -15.90 -4.00
CA THR A 7 -6.98 -15.98 -4.35
C THR A 7 -6.07 -15.20 -3.40
N ILE A 8 -6.51 -14.09 -2.83
CA ILE A 8 -5.68 -13.24 -1.95
C ILE A 8 -5.45 -13.90 -0.57
N PHE A 9 -6.36 -14.76 -0.12
CA PHE A 9 -6.28 -15.36 1.22
C PHE A 9 -5.22 -16.46 1.39
N LEU A 10 -4.61 -16.93 0.30
CA LEU A 10 -3.67 -18.07 0.27
C LEU A 10 -2.24 -17.67 -0.11
N VAL A 11 -1.94 -16.37 -0.16
CA VAL A 11 -0.64 -15.86 -0.60
C VAL A 11 0.19 -15.37 0.60
N CYS A 12 1.44 -15.83 0.67
CA CYS A 12 2.41 -15.30 1.63
C CYS A 12 2.74 -13.84 1.28
N LEU A 13 2.61 -12.93 2.25
CA LEU A 13 2.75 -11.49 2.04
C LEU A 13 4.21 -11.03 1.81
N PHE A 14 5.20 -11.89 2.05
CA PHE A 14 6.62 -11.57 1.92
C PHE A 14 7.28 -12.21 0.70
N LEU A 15 6.78 -11.89 -0.49
CA LEU A 15 7.43 -12.15 -1.77
C LEU A 15 7.55 -13.62 -2.23
N CYS A 16 7.29 -14.63 -1.40
CA CYS A 16 7.29 -16.00 -1.90
C CYS A 16 6.16 -16.23 -2.92
N PHE A 17 5.08 -15.43 -2.85
CA PHE A 17 3.85 -15.51 -3.65
C PHE A 17 3.26 -16.93 -3.82
N TYR A 18 3.76 -17.90 -3.04
CA TYR A 18 3.44 -19.30 -3.15
C TYR A 18 2.11 -19.56 -2.49
N ARG A 19 1.20 -20.21 -3.21
CA ARG A 19 -0.10 -20.60 -2.68
C ARG A 19 0.12 -21.71 -1.66
N ASN A 20 -0.13 -21.42 -0.39
CA ASN A 20 -0.05 -22.42 0.67
C ASN A 20 -1.42 -22.56 1.34
N LYS A 21 -1.92 -23.80 1.45
CA LYS A 21 -3.19 -24.10 2.12
C LYS A 21 -3.16 -23.81 3.62
N LYS A 22 -1.97 -23.75 4.23
CA LYS A 22 -1.76 -23.44 5.65
C LYS A 22 -0.87 -22.20 5.76
N LEU A 23 -1.48 -21.07 6.11
CA LEU A 23 -0.76 -19.84 6.41
C LEU A 23 -0.91 -19.49 7.89
N HIS A 24 0.18 -19.00 8.46
CA HIS A 24 0.24 -18.47 9.80
C HIS A 24 -0.07 -16.97 9.79
N ARG A 25 -1.00 -16.54 10.63
CA ARG A 25 -1.32 -15.11 10.78
C ARG A 25 -0.32 -14.43 11.71
N CYS A 26 -0.03 -13.17 11.45
CA CYS A 26 0.62 -12.31 12.43
C CYS A 26 -0.22 -12.30 13.72
N SER A 27 0.39 -12.59 14.87
CA SER A 27 -0.32 -12.66 16.15
C SER A 27 -0.83 -11.30 16.63
N GLN A 28 -0.23 -10.20 16.16
CA GLN A 28 -0.58 -8.84 16.60
C GLN A 28 -1.76 -8.27 15.82
N CYS A 29 -1.65 -8.16 14.49
CA CYS A 29 -2.71 -7.57 13.66
C CYS A 29 -3.72 -8.58 13.14
N LYS A 30 -3.39 -9.90 13.16
CA LYS A 30 -4.22 -11.00 12.62
C LYS A 30 -4.55 -10.92 11.11
N VAL A 31 -4.11 -9.87 10.41
CA VAL A 31 -4.35 -9.64 8.97
C VAL A 31 -3.26 -10.27 8.10
N ALA A 32 -1.98 -9.95 8.38
CA ALA A 32 -0.88 -10.45 7.57
C ALA A 32 -0.71 -11.97 7.72
N LYS A 33 -0.39 -12.64 6.60
CA LYS A 33 -0.27 -14.10 6.53
C LYS A 33 1.06 -14.51 5.92
N TYR A 34 1.66 -15.57 6.47
CA TYR A 34 2.97 -16.08 6.09
C TYR A 34 2.96 -17.60 5.99
N CYS A 35 3.74 -18.18 5.08
CA CYS A 35 3.87 -19.63 4.97
C CYS A 35 4.69 -20.26 6.13
N GLY A 36 5.42 -19.46 6.91
CA GLY A 36 6.19 -19.93 8.04
C GLY A 36 6.90 -18.79 8.79
N ARG A 37 7.61 -19.17 9.87
CA ARG A 37 8.32 -18.23 10.75
C ARG A 37 9.43 -17.46 10.04
N SER A 38 10.12 -18.06 9.05
CA SER A 38 11.17 -17.37 8.27
C SER A 38 10.59 -16.17 7.54
N CYS A 39 9.55 -16.40 6.71
CA CYS A 39 8.90 -15.32 5.97
C CYS A 39 8.29 -14.26 6.89
N GLN A 40 7.74 -14.64 8.04
CA GLN A 40 7.26 -13.65 9.02
C GLN A 40 8.39 -12.77 9.56
N LYS A 41 9.54 -13.38 9.91
CA LYS A 41 10.70 -12.67 10.46
C LYS A 41 11.31 -11.71 9.43
N GLU A 42 11.47 -12.17 8.18
CA GLU A 42 12.02 -11.35 7.10
C GLU A 42 11.07 -10.19 6.73
N ALA A 43 9.75 -10.44 6.74
CA ALA A 43 8.74 -9.39 6.50
C ALA A 43 8.64 -8.34 7.58
N TRP A 44 9.16 -8.61 8.77
CA TRP A 44 8.86 -7.80 9.94
C TRP A 44 9.33 -6.36 9.77
N MET A 45 10.47 -6.15 9.10
CA MET A 45 10.99 -4.80 8.85
C MET A 45 10.02 -3.94 8.05
N ASP A 46 9.34 -4.50 7.05
CA ASP A 46 8.37 -3.79 6.21
C ASP A 46 6.95 -3.82 6.81
N HIS A 47 6.62 -4.84 7.60
CA HIS A 47 5.29 -5.01 8.19
C HIS A 47 5.12 -4.27 9.52
N LYS A 48 6.18 -4.02 10.31
CA LYS A 48 6.07 -3.54 11.71
C LYS A 48 5.21 -2.29 11.87
N GLN A 49 5.36 -1.30 11.00
CA GLN A 49 4.58 -0.05 11.06
C GLN A 49 3.13 -0.30 10.61
N GLU A 50 2.93 -0.95 9.47
CA GLU A 50 1.62 -1.38 8.99
C GLU A 50 0.86 -2.25 10.02
N CYS A 51 1.57 -3.10 10.76
CA CYS A 51 1.02 -3.96 11.80
C CYS A 51 0.32 -3.17 12.89
N ARG A 52 0.93 -2.05 13.32
CA ARG A 52 0.37 -1.16 14.35
C ARG A 52 -0.86 -0.42 13.84
N CYS A 53 -0.83 0.08 12.61
CA CYS A 53 -2.00 0.66 11.93
C CYS A 53 -3.15 -0.34 11.79
N LEU A 54 -2.88 -1.55 11.29
CA LEU A 54 -3.92 -2.57 11.11
C LEU A 54 -4.55 -3.00 12.44
N LYS A 55 -3.76 -3.02 13.52
CA LYS A 55 -4.26 -3.35 14.86
C LYS A 55 -5.15 -2.25 15.43
N SER A 56 -4.87 -0.97 15.17
CA SER A 56 -5.63 0.14 15.75
C SER A 56 -6.99 0.37 15.09
N ILE A 57 -7.17 -0.13 13.86
CA ILE A 57 -8.38 0.06 13.06
C ILE A 57 -9.25 -1.21 12.92
N GLU A 58 -8.91 -2.30 13.61
CA GLU A 58 -9.73 -3.53 13.64
C GLU A 58 -11.16 -3.20 14.12
N PRO A 59 -12.23 -3.66 13.43
CA PRO A 59 -12.26 -4.55 12.25
C PRO A 59 -12.34 -3.83 10.88
N ASN A 60 -12.25 -2.50 10.85
CA ASN A 60 -12.49 -1.66 9.68
C ASN A 60 -11.24 -1.49 8.81
N PHE A 61 -10.81 -2.57 8.15
CA PHE A 61 -9.61 -2.55 7.31
C PHE A 61 -9.79 -1.71 6.02
N PRO A 62 -8.78 -0.89 5.63
CA PRO A 62 -8.90 -0.07 4.44
C PRO A 62 -8.72 -0.89 3.16
N PRO A 63 -9.11 -0.35 1.99
CA PRO A 63 -8.90 -0.98 0.69
C PRO A 63 -7.43 -1.34 0.43
N ASP A 64 -7.17 -2.36 -0.39
CA ASP A 64 -5.81 -2.80 -0.72
C ASP A 64 -4.95 -1.69 -1.36
N SER A 65 -5.57 -0.79 -2.14
CA SER A 65 -4.91 0.40 -2.69
C SER A 65 -4.35 1.31 -1.60
N VAL A 66 -5.13 1.54 -0.54
CA VAL A 66 -4.71 2.35 0.62
C VAL A 66 -3.61 1.63 1.40
N ARG A 67 -3.71 0.30 1.58
CA ARG A 67 -2.66 -0.48 2.24
C ARG A 67 -1.35 -0.44 1.47
N LEU A 68 -1.40 -0.50 0.14
CA LEU A 68 -0.23 -0.36 -0.73
C LEU A 68 0.38 1.04 -0.60
N ALA A 69 -0.44 2.09 -0.68
CA ALA A 69 0.02 3.47 -0.51
C ALA A 69 0.70 3.68 0.86
N GLY A 70 0.16 3.11 1.94
CA GLY A 70 0.78 3.17 3.26
C GLY A 70 2.16 2.51 3.31
N ARG A 71 2.36 1.38 2.62
CA ARG A 71 3.68 0.75 2.51
C ARG A 71 4.67 1.62 1.73
N ILE A 72 4.20 2.30 0.68
CA ILE A 72 5.02 3.26 -0.09
C ILE A 72 5.47 4.39 0.84
N VAL A 73 4.55 4.99 1.61
CA VAL A 73 4.88 6.05 2.58
C VAL A 73 5.95 5.59 3.57
N PHE A 74 5.77 4.44 4.23
CA PHE A 74 6.76 3.93 5.18
C PHE A 74 8.12 3.65 4.54
N LYS A 75 8.12 3.18 3.29
CA LYS A 75 9.35 2.93 2.55
C LYS A 75 10.09 4.23 2.19
N LEU A 76 9.37 5.26 1.75
CA LEU A 76 9.92 6.58 1.45
C LEU A 76 10.50 7.23 2.72
N LEU A 77 9.78 7.14 3.84
CA LEU A 77 10.24 7.67 5.12
C LEU A 77 11.52 6.99 5.63
N ARG A 78 11.67 5.69 5.39
CA ARG A 78 12.87 4.94 5.77
C ARG A 78 14.10 5.32 4.95
N GLN A 79 13.93 5.92 3.76
CA GLN A 79 15.00 6.25 2.80
C GLN A 79 15.94 5.05 2.53
N SER A 80 15.42 3.82 2.60
CA SER A 80 16.22 2.62 2.38
C SER A 80 16.55 2.46 0.90
N VAL A 81 17.80 2.17 0.57
CA VAL A 81 18.22 1.83 -0.80
C VAL A 81 17.34 0.68 -1.33
N CYS A 82 16.58 0.97 -2.37
CA CYS A 82 15.74 0.00 -3.02
C CYS A 82 16.34 -0.35 -4.39
N PRO A 83 16.77 -1.60 -4.62
CA PRO A 83 17.30 -2.00 -5.92
C PRO A 83 16.35 -1.73 -7.08
N SER A 84 15.02 -1.74 -6.83
CA SER A 84 14.02 -1.45 -7.85
C SER A 84 13.98 0.02 -8.27
N GLU A 85 14.53 0.93 -7.47
CA GLU A 85 14.57 2.37 -7.76
C GLU A 85 15.89 2.82 -8.43
N ARG A 86 16.74 1.86 -8.81
CA ARG A 86 18.06 2.15 -9.41
C ARG A 86 17.98 2.96 -10.71
N LEU A 87 16.93 2.74 -11.50
CA LEU A 87 16.73 3.40 -12.80
C LEU A 87 15.74 4.55 -12.73
N TYR A 88 14.76 4.47 -11.82
CA TYR A 88 13.70 5.46 -11.66
C TYR A 88 13.21 5.41 -10.21
N SER A 89 13.25 6.54 -9.51
CA SER A 89 12.73 6.62 -8.15
C SER A 89 11.21 6.77 -8.16
N PHE A 90 10.56 6.52 -7.02
CA PHE A 90 9.14 6.83 -6.86
C PHE A 90 8.83 8.32 -7.15
N TYR A 91 9.77 9.21 -6.87
CA TYR A 91 9.61 10.65 -7.11
C TYR A 91 9.57 10.98 -8.60
N ASP A 92 10.24 10.19 -9.44
CA ASP A 92 10.29 10.42 -10.87
C ASP A 92 9.01 9.96 -11.59
N LEU A 93 8.20 9.09 -10.96
CA LEU A 93 6.95 8.60 -11.55
C LEU A 93 5.99 9.73 -11.92
N GLN A 94 5.44 9.65 -13.13
CA GLN A 94 4.47 10.61 -13.65
C GLN A 94 3.10 10.42 -12.99
N SER A 95 2.53 11.50 -12.46
CA SER A 95 1.23 11.48 -11.77
C SER A 95 0.03 11.57 -12.70
N ASN A 96 0.21 11.99 -13.97
CA ASN A 96 -0.86 12.17 -14.96
C ASN A 96 -2.07 12.97 -14.46
N THR A 97 -1.91 13.82 -13.44
CA THR A 97 -3.02 14.50 -12.74
C THR A 97 -3.89 15.32 -13.69
N GLU A 98 -3.29 15.92 -14.72
CA GLU A 98 -4.00 16.74 -15.72
C GLU A 98 -4.94 15.93 -16.62
N GLN A 99 -4.69 14.63 -16.79
CA GLN A 99 -5.47 13.73 -17.64
C GLN A 99 -6.65 13.09 -16.88
N LEU A 100 -6.76 13.32 -15.58
CA LEU A 100 -7.82 12.77 -14.73
C LEU A 100 -9.05 13.68 -14.77
N SER A 101 -10.24 13.07 -14.85
CA SER A 101 -11.50 13.80 -14.64
C SER A 101 -11.62 14.28 -13.20
N GLU A 102 -12.46 15.29 -12.94
CA GLU A 102 -12.68 15.77 -11.57
C GLU A 102 -13.30 14.71 -10.66
N GLU A 103 -14.19 13.87 -11.19
CA GLU A 103 -14.76 12.73 -10.44
C GLU A 103 -13.68 11.73 -10.01
N MET A 104 -12.74 11.42 -10.90
CA MET A 104 -11.61 10.54 -10.57
C MET A 104 -10.73 11.19 -9.50
N LYS A 105 -10.43 12.49 -9.63
CA LYS A 105 -9.65 13.22 -8.63
C LYS A 105 -10.35 13.22 -7.27
N ASP A 106 -11.68 13.37 -7.22
CA ASP A 106 -12.45 13.27 -5.99
C ASP A 106 -12.33 11.88 -5.34
N GLY A 107 -12.45 10.83 -6.14
CA GLY A 107 -12.21 9.46 -5.67
C GLY A 107 -10.80 9.28 -5.08
N LEU A 108 -9.76 9.81 -5.74
CA LEU A 108 -8.40 9.76 -5.24
C LEU A 108 -8.19 10.60 -3.97
N ARG A 109 -8.86 11.75 -3.84
CA ARG A 109 -8.87 12.57 -2.61
C ARG A 109 -9.48 11.79 -1.42
N HIS A 110 -10.56 11.05 -1.65
CA HIS A 110 -11.17 10.20 -0.62
C HIS A 110 -10.23 9.07 -0.18
N LEU A 111 -9.51 8.46 -1.13
CA LEU A 111 -8.48 7.46 -0.82
C LEU A 111 -7.31 8.06 -0.02
N ALA A 112 -6.88 9.29 -0.34
CA ALA A 112 -5.86 10.02 0.40
C ALA A 112 -6.29 10.31 1.86
N GLN A 113 -7.53 10.73 2.08
CA GLN A 113 -8.09 10.92 3.43
C GLN A 113 -8.17 9.59 4.20
N THR A 114 -8.57 8.52 3.52
CA THR A 114 -8.60 7.17 4.12
C THR A 114 -7.19 6.73 4.51
N LEU A 115 -6.18 7.05 3.69
CA LEU A 115 -4.77 6.79 4.00
C LEU A 115 -4.31 7.55 5.24
N GLN A 116 -4.61 8.84 5.33
CA GLN A 116 -4.33 9.66 6.51
C GLN A 116 -4.90 9.03 7.79
N LEU A 117 -6.18 8.67 7.77
CA LEU A 117 -6.84 8.01 8.91
C LEU A 117 -6.16 6.68 9.27
N TYR A 118 -5.82 5.88 8.26
CA TYR A 118 -5.15 4.60 8.43
C TYR A 118 -3.73 4.74 9.03
N LEU A 119 -2.97 5.76 8.61
CA LEU A 119 -1.59 5.97 9.05
C LEU A 119 -1.48 6.74 10.38
N LYS A 120 -2.56 7.32 10.90
CA LYS A 120 -2.60 8.16 12.10
C LYS A 120 -1.88 7.59 13.34
N THR A 121 -1.84 6.26 13.47
CA THR A 121 -1.16 5.60 14.60
C THR A 121 0.36 5.72 14.53
N GLU A 122 0.93 5.76 13.32
CA GLU A 122 2.38 5.87 13.09
C GLU A 122 2.80 7.29 12.65
N ILE A 123 1.88 8.05 12.05
CA ILE A 123 2.11 9.41 11.54
C ILE A 123 1.00 10.30 12.09
N GLN A 124 1.28 10.99 13.21
CA GLN A 124 0.29 11.84 13.88
C GLN A 124 0.20 13.25 13.28
N ASP A 125 1.31 13.74 12.72
CA ASP A 125 1.45 15.08 12.19
C ASP A 125 2.02 15.03 10.77
N GLU A 126 1.16 15.26 9.79
CA GLU A 126 1.55 15.29 8.37
C GLU A 126 2.46 16.46 8.03
N SER A 127 2.44 17.54 8.82
CA SER A 127 3.34 18.66 8.59
C SER A 127 4.82 18.30 8.80
N GLN A 128 5.09 17.18 9.48
CA GLN A 128 6.43 16.63 9.68
C GLN A 128 6.85 15.68 8.57
N LEU A 129 5.94 15.33 7.65
CA LEU A 129 6.33 14.56 6.48
C LEU A 129 7.19 15.44 5.56
N PRO A 130 8.22 14.86 4.92
CA PRO A 130 8.93 15.55 3.85
C PRO A 130 7.92 16.07 2.82
N PRO A 131 8.07 17.30 2.30
CA PRO A 131 7.16 17.87 1.30
C PRO A 131 7.00 17.01 0.04
N ALA A 132 7.97 16.13 -0.22
CA ALA A 132 7.93 15.18 -1.33
C ALA A 132 6.93 14.02 -1.11
N ILE A 133 6.41 13.82 0.10
CA ILE A 133 5.40 12.81 0.43
C ILE A 133 4.03 13.49 0.47
N ASP A 134 3.36 13.49 -0.68
CA ASP A 134 1.98 13.92 -0.81
C ASP A 134 1.08 12.70 -1.09
N PHE A 135 0.09 12.47 -0.22
CA PHE A 135 -0.76 11.29 -0.30
C PHE A 135 -1.60 11.26 -1.58
N PHE A 136 -2.10 12.41 -2.03
CA PHE A 136 -2.86 12.48 -3.28
C PHE A 136 -1.94 12.15 -4.47
N GLN A 137 -0.72 12.70 -4.51
CA GLN A 137 0.28 12.41 -5.54
C GLN A 137 0.70 10.94 -5.53
N ILE A 138 0.77 10.29 -4.38
CA ILE A 138 1.01 8.84 -4.31
C ILE A 138 -0.09 8.09 -5.06
N PHE A 139 -1.35 8.43 -4.82
CA PHE A 139 -2.46 7.79 -5.52
C PHE A 139 -2.47 8.10 -7.02
N THR A 140 -2.20 9.33 -7.44
CA THR A 140 -2.14 9.67 -8.87
C THR A 140 -0.97 8.96 -9.58
N LYS A 141 0.18 8.79 -8.92
CA LYS A 141 1.32 8.01 -9.47
C LYS A 141 1.06 6.51 -9.55
N VAL A 142 0.31 5.96 -8.59
CA VAL A 142 0.00 4.51 -8.55
C VAL A 142 -1.13 4.16 -9.51
N PHE A 143 -2.13 5.04 -9.68
CA PHE A 143 -3.38 4.73 -10.40
C PHE A 143 -3.61 5.56 -11.67
N GLY A 144 -2.87 6.66 -11.87
CA GLY A 144 -3.03 7.58 -13.01
C GLY A 144 -2.59 7.02 -14.36
N ILE A 145 -2.02 5.82 -14.41
CA ILE A 145 -1.62 5.15 -15.66
C ILE A 145 -2.77 4.32 -16.25
N SER A 146 -3.71 3.84 -15.41
CA SER A 146 -4.78 2.94 -15.87
C SER A 146 -5.82 3.61 -16.78
N SER A 147 -5.89 4.94 -16.81
CA SER A 147 -6.82 5.70 -17.66
C SER A 147 -6.21 6.19 -18.99
N VAL A 148 -4.91 5.96 -19.22
CA VAL A 148 -4.21 6.40 -20.46
C VAL A 148 -4.17 5.29 -21.52
N LEU A 149 -4.66 4.09 -21.18
CA LEU A 149 -4.84 3.06 -22.20
C LEU A 149 -5.95 3.52 -23.16
N PRO A 150 -5.66 3.63 -24.47
CA PRO A 150 -6.69 3.96 -25.44
C PRO A 150 -7.83 2.94 -25.30
N GLN A 151 -9.06 3.44 -25.18
CA GLN A 151 -10.25 2.63 -25.40
C GLN A 151 -10.10 2.04 -26.81
N GLN A 152 -9.71 0.76 -26.89
CA GLN A 152 -9.64 0.06 -28.15
C GLN A 152 -11.08 -0.03 -28.71
N PRO A 153 -11.29 0.28 -30.00
CA PRO A 153 -12.62 0.31 -30.60
C PRO A 153 -13.31 -1.05 -30.58
#